data_AF-B9M465-F1
#
_entry.id   AF-B9M465-F1
#
_cell.length_a   1.000
_cell.length_b   1.000
_cell.length_c   1.000
_cell.angle_alpha   90.00
_cell.angle_beta   90.00
_cell.angle_gamma   90.00
#
_symmetry.space_group_name_H-M   'P 1'
#
loop_
_entity.id
_entity.type
_entity.pdbx_description
1 polymer ?
#
loop_
_entity_poly.entity_id
_entity_poly.type
_entity_poly.pdbx_seq_one_letter_code
_entity_poly.pdbx_strand_id
1 'polypeptide(L)'
;MKQSLGRILLIVAFSLWLSPGIIHAQTATEQSATPPVGQQLVREGDFALRLAASLDIVETDDEVEAETSLGDMGITPRNGWIADYPVTPDILGELQQSVKKAAEAGNLEMETEEALNIFEETKKEVGLNVKPQTAKKKGEKIPEKAPEYPDAAEIDNYYESEGPPIVTYYAPPPDYYYLYSWVPYPFFTFGFGFPGFFVLHDFHRPFRVHNRVRFISNHFNDPRRHRVYRVDPGARFNGRTYAGIGVRSRTRSFIPTGVPSGERRIFNRPGSVPIPGRSYTPAVPRGGGMRAPAGIGGTPRMPSGGGMAPAPSGGSRVPGGRTR
;
A
#
# COMPACT_ATOMS: atom_id res chain seq x y z
N MET A 1 48.83 -13.65 -45.82
CA MET A 1 47.76 -12.84 -45.17
C MET A 1 46.40 -13.55 -45.02
N LYS A 2 46.05 -14.59 -45.81
CA LYS A 2 44.73 -15.25 -45.68
C LYS A 2 44.61 -16.25 -44.50
N GLN A 3 45.72 -16.76 -43.96
CA GLN A 3 45.69 -17.74 -42.86
C GLN A 3 45.55 -17.12 -41.45
N SER A 4 45.78 -15.81 -41.27
CA SER A 4 45.64 -15.15 -39.96
C SER A 4 44.17 -14.81 -39.63
N LEU A 5 43.34 -14.55 -40.63
CA LEU A 5 41.92 -14.24 -40.42
C LEU A 5 41.13 -15.41 -39.83
N GLY A 6 41.42 -16.64 -40.26
CA GLY A 6 40.73 -17.84 -39.78
C GLY A 6 40.99 -18.13 -38.30
N ARG A 7 42.20 -17.84 -37.79
CA ARG A 7 42.53 -18.04 -36.37
C ARG A 7 41.86 -17.02 -35.45
N ILE A 8 41.69 -15.78 -35.91
CA ILE A 8 40.98 -14.74 -35.15
C ILE A 8 39.49 -15.08 -35.03
N LEU A 9 38.87 -15.55 -36.11
CA LEU A 9 37.46 -15.97 -36.11
C LEU A 9 37.19 -17.15 -35.16
N LEU A 10 38.13 -18.10 -35.05
CA LEU A 10 38.02 -19.23 -34.14
C LEU A 10 38.16 -18.83 -32.67
N ILE A 11 39.04 -17.87 -32.35
CA ILE A 11 39.21 -17.36 -30.97
C ILE A 11 37.98 -16.55 -30.51
N VAL A 12 37.39 -15.75 -31.40
CA VAL A 12 36.14 -15.00 -31.08
C VAL A 12 34.96 -15.94 -30.88
N ALA A 13 34.82 -16.98 -31.71
CA ALA A 13 33.77 -17.99 -31.54
C ALA A 13 33.92 -18.79 -30.24
N PHE A 14 35.16 -19.14 -29.86
CA PHE A 14 35.43 -19.86 -28.61
C PHE A 14 35.25 -18.95 -27.37
N SER A 15 35.57 -17.66 -27.48
CA SER A 15 35.35 -16.66 -26.44
C SER A 15 33.86 -16.41 -26.17
N LEU A 16 32.99 -16.46 -27.19
CA LEU A 16 31.54 -16.31 -27.01
C LEU A 16 30.93 -17.53 -26.30
N TRP A 17 31.49 -18.73 -26.50
CA TRP A 17 31.06 -19.97 -25.83
C TRP A 17 31.50 -20.08 -24.36
N LEU A 18 32.55 -19.35 -23.97
CA LEU A 18 33.08 -19.34 -22.60
C LEU A 18 32.52 -18.22 -21.72
N SER A 19 31.56 -17.44 -22.21
CA SER A 19 30.84 -16.50 -21.37
C SER A 19 30.01 -17.32 -20.36
N PRO A 20 30.33 -17.38 -19.06
CA PRO A 20 29.36 -17.87 -18.10
C PRO A 20 28.15 -16.98 -18.27
N GLY A 21 27.03 -17.56 -18.72
CA GLY A 21 25.76 -16.88 -18.64
C GLY A 21 25.60 -16.45 -17.19
N ILE A 22 25.75 -15.15 -16.92
CA ILE A 22 25.24 -14.55 -15.70
C ILE A 22 23.73 -14.55 -15.89
N ILE A 23 23.17 -15.76 -15.83
CA ILE A 23 21.76 -15.99 -15.63
C ILE A 23 21.57 -15.46 -14.22
N HIS A 24 21.05 -14.23 -14.11
CA HIS A 24 20.31 -13.84 -12.92
C HIS A 24 19.10 -14.76 -12.86
N ALA A 25 19.34 -15.96 -12.35
CA ALA A 25 18.33 -16.93 -12.03
C ALA A 25 17.59 -16.39 -10.80
N GLN A 26 16.68 -15.43 -11.01
CA GLN A 26 15.41 -15.47 -10.30
C GLN A 26 14.63 -16.64 -10.88
N THR A 27 15.12 -17.86 -10.65
CA THR A 27 14.29 -19.05 -10.80
C THR A 27 13.16 -18.88 -9.81
N ALA A 28 11.95 -18.80 -10.36
CA ALA A 28 10.72 -19.09 -9.65
C ALA A 28 10.83 -20.52 -9.10
N THR A 29 11.40 -20.67 -7.91
CA THR A 29 11.31 -21.91 -7.15
C THR A 29 9.92 -21.93 -6.54
N GLU A 30 9.01 -22.68 -7.16
CA GLU A 30 7.71 -23.11 -6.60
C GLU A 30 7.91 -24.12 -5.45
N GLN A 31 8.83 -23.82 -4.54
CA GLN A 31 9.24 -24.73 -3.47
C GLN A 31 9.10 -24.01 -2.14
N SER A 32 7.85 -23.90 -1.67
CA SER A 32 7.44 -23.54 -0.28
C SER A 32 8.41 -22.60 0.44
N ALA A 33 8.86 -21.54 -0.23
CA ALA A 33 9.80 -20.61 0.36
C ALA A 33 9.00 -19.74 1.33
N THR A 34 9.43 -19.75 2.59
CA THR A 34 8.93 -18.84 3.61
C THR A 34 8.91 -17.42 3.04
N PRO A 35 7.82 -16.64 3.21
CA PRO A 35 7.75 -15.29 2.69
C PRO A 35 8.96 -14.46 3.13
N PRO A 36 9.53 -13.60 2.26
CA PRO A 36 10.67 -12.78 2.63
C PRO A 36 10.31 -11.83 3.79
N VAL A 37 11.31 -11.49 4.61
CA VAL A 37 11.11 -10.59 5.76
C VAL A 37 10.59 -9.22 5.32
N GLY A 38 11.15 -8.64 4.27
CA GLY A 38 10.63 -7.46 3.59
C GLY A 38 9.75 -7.82 2.39
N GLN A 39 8.58 -7.19 2.27
CA GLN A 39 7.74 -7.33 1.07
C GLN A 39 8.43 -6.69 -0.16
N GLN A 40 8.24 -7.30 -1.34
CA GLN A 40 8.56 -6.66 -2.62
C GLN A 40 7.85 -5.31 -2.75
N LEU A 41 8.64 -4.25 -2.90
CA LEU A 41 8.11 -2.89 -2.97
C LEU A 41 7.69 -2.54 -4.39
N VAL A 42 6.43 -2.16 -4.54
CA VAL A 42 5.82 -1.64 -5.78
C VAL A 42 5.08 -0.37 -5.41
N ARG A 43 5.31 0.71 -6.16
CA ARG A 43 4.59 1.98 -5.99
C ARG A 43 3.16 1.84 -6.49
N GLU A 44 2.21 2.51 -5.84
CA GLU A 44 0.82 2.57 -6.31
C GLU A 44 0.73 3.11 -7.74
N GLY A 45 1.53 4.13 -8.10
CA GLY A 45 1.53 4.69 -9.45
C GLY A 45 2.06 3.71 -10.50
N ASP A 46 3.13 2.97 -10.19
CA ASP A 46 3.66 1.93 -11.08
C ASP A 46 2.64 0.79 -11.26
N PHE A 47 1.91 0.43 -10.19
CA PHE A 47 0.85 -0.58 -10.27
C PHE A 47 -0.37 -0.08 -11.05
N ALA A 48 -0.74 1.20 -10.91
CA ALA A 48 -1.83 1.83 -11.66
C ALA A 48 -1.56 1.80 -13.17
N LEU A 49 -0.34 2.16 -13.61
CA LEU A 49 0.07 2.05 -15.01
C LEU A 49 -0.13 0.64 -15.57
N ARG A 50 0.37 -0.37 -14.85
CA ARG A 50 0.26 -1.77 -15.26
C ARG A 50 -1.19 -2.23 -15.31
N LEU A 51 -1.97 -1.92 -14.28
CA LEU A 51 -3.37 -2.32 -14.20
C LEU A 51 -4.22 -1.65 -15.29
N ALA A 52 -4.01 -0.36 -15.57
CA ALA A 52 -4.73 0.36 -16.60
C ALA A 52 -4.46 -0.21 -18.00
N ALA A 53 -3.20 -0.54 -18.28
CA ALA A 53 -2.81 -1.19 -19.53
C ALA A 53 -3.36 -2.62 -19.63
N SER A 54 -3.28 -3.42 -18.56
CA SER A 54 -3.78 -4.80 -18.57
C SER A 54 -5.30 -4.90 -18.71
N LEU A 55 -6.05 -3.93 -18.17
CA LEU A 55 -7.51 -3.85 -18.31
C LEU A 55 -7.98 -3.18 -19.61
N ASP A 56 -7.06 -2.84 -20.51
CA ASP A 56 -7.34 -2.12 -21.77
C ASP A 56 -8.10 -0.79 -21.57
N ILE A 57 -7.82 -0.08 -20.47
CA ILE A 57 -8.44 1.22 -20.17
C ILE A 57 -7.66 2.34 -20.85
N VAL A 58 -6.33 2.34 -20.65
CA VAL A 58 -5.41 3.30 -21.27
C VAL A 58 -3.99 2.71 -21.29
N GLU A 59 -3.31 2.83 -22.42
CA GLU A 59 -1.88 2.52 -22.56
C GLU A 59 -1.10 3.86 -22.53
N THR A 60 -0.49 4.17 -21.38
CA THR A 60 0.25 5.42 -21.16
C THR A 60 1.44 5.18 -20.24
N ASP A 61 2.44 6.06 -20.33
CA ASP A 61 3.57 6.14 -19.39
C ASP A 61 3.33 7.21 -18.29
N ASP A 62 2.21 7.94 -18.33
CA ASP A 62 1.84 8.97 -17.35
C ASP A 62 1.02 8.37 -16.19
N GLU A 63 1.65 8.27 -15.01
CA GLU A 63 1.03 7.76 -13.77
C GLU A 63 -0.29 8.50 -13.46
N VAL A 64 -0.34 9.81 -13.69
CA VAL A 64 -1.52 10.64 -13.41
C VAL A 64 -2.68 10.29 -14.32
N GLU A 65 -2.40 10.02 -15.59
CA GLU A 65 -3.40 9.64 -16.58
C GLU A 65 -3.96 8.26 -16.27
N ALA A 66 -3.11 7.27 -15.98
CA ALA A 66 -3.56 5.93 -15.59
C ALA A 66 -4.41 5.94 -14.30
N GLU A 67 -3.96 6.65 -13.26
CA GLU A 67 -4.72 6.79 -12.01
C GLU A 67 -6.09 7.45 -12.22
N THR A 68 -6.15 8.47 -13.10
CA THR A 68 -7.39 9.19 -13.43
C THR A 68 -8.35 8.27 -14.19
N SER A 69 -7.87 7.59 -15.24
CA SER A 69 -8.69 6.69 -16.05
C SER A 69 -9.22 5.50 -15.23
N LEU A 70 -8.40 4.91 -14.34
CA LEU A 70 -8.86 3.90 -13.39
C LEU A 70 -9.92 4.46 -12.43
N GLY A 71 -9.70 5.67 -11.92
CA GLY A 71 -10.65 6.36 -11.06
C GLY A 71 -12.00 6.61 -11.73
N ASP A 72 -12.02 6.97 -13.01
CA ASP A 72 -13.23 7.17 -13.81
C ASP A 72 -14.04 5.88 -14.00
N MET A 73 -13.36 4.72 -14.04
CA MET A 73 -13.99 3.39 -14.02
C MET A 73 -14.47 2.95 -12.63
N GLY A 74 -14.18 3.74 -11.59
CA GLY A 74 -14.48 3.40 -10.19
C GLY A 74 -13.45 2.46 -9.55
N ILE A 75 -12.27 2.31 -10.16
CA ILE A 75 -11.17 1.49 -9.68
C ILE A 75 -10.18 2.38 -8.93
N THR A 76 -10.41 2.55 -7.63
CA THR A 76 -9.53 3.37 -6.78
C THR A 76 -9.51 2.83 -5.35
N PRO A 77 -8.37 2.92 -4.63
CA PRO A 77 -8.35 2.66 -3.19
C PRO A 77 -9.32 3.62 -2.49
N ARG A 78 -9.82 3.26 -1.29
CA ARG A 78 -10.77 4.12 -0.55
C ARG A 78 -10.25 5.53 -0.29
N ASN A 79 -8.93 5.65 -0.22
CA ASN A 79 -8.22 6.89 0.09
C ASN A 79 -7.73 7.63 -1.16
N GLY A 80 -8.07 7.15 -2.36
CA GLY A 80 -7.46 7.57 -3.61
C GLY A 80 -6.09 6.94 -3.84
N TRP A 81 -5.56 7.20 -5.04
CA TRP A 81 -4.21 6.83 -5.43
C TRP A 81 -3.18 7.76 -4.76
N ILE A 82 -2.09 7.17 -4.26
CA ILE A 82 -0.93 7.91 -3.75
C ILE A 82 0.31 7.32 -4.42
N ALA A 83 0.68 7.87 -5.58
CA ALA A 83 1.70 7.32 -6.49
C ALA A 83 2.95 6.76 -5.79
N ASP A 84 3.56 7.51 -4.87
CA ASP A 84 4.80 7.10 -4.19
C ASP A 84 4.60 6.18 -2.97
N TYR A 85 3.37 5.81 -2.63
CA TYR A 85 3.08 4.90 -1.52
C TYR A 85 3.23 3.44 -1.96
N PRO A 86 3.64 2.51 -1.08
CA PRO A 86 3.77 1.10 -1.45
C PRO A 86 2.41 0.43 -1.57
N VAL A 87 2.26 -0.47 -2.53
CA VAL A 87 1.09 -1.35 -2.66
C VAL A 87 1.11 -2.39 -1.53
N THR A 88 0.33 -2.13 -0.48
CA THR A 88 0.22 -3.01 0.70
C THR A 88 -0.91 -4.05 0.53
N PRO A 89 -0.92 -5.12 1.35
CA PRO A 89 -1.95 -6.16 1.29
C PRO A 89 -3.40 -5.66 1.34
N ASP A 90 -3.68 -4.67 2.18
CA ASP A 90 -5.01 -4.05 2.29
C ASP A 90 -5.42 -3.31 1.01
N ILE A 91 -4.49 -2.55 0.40
CA ILE A 91 -4.72 -1.85 -0.87
C ILE A 91 -5.05 -2.83 -1.99
N LEU A 92 -4.31 -3.95 -2.09
CA LEU A 92 -4.62 -5.00 -3.07
C LEU A 92 -6.04 -5.55 -2.90
N GLY A 93 -6.48 -5.74 -1.66
CA GLY A 93 -7.86 -6.14 -1.38
C GLY A 93 -8.90 -5.12 -1.79
N GLU A 94 -8.64 -3.83 -1.55
CA GLU A 94 -9.52 -2.75 -1.99
C GLU A 94 -9.61 -2.65 -3.51
N LEU A 95 -8.47 -2.76 -4.19
CA LEU A 95 -8.41 -2.73 -5.65
C LEU A 95 -9.13 -3.92 -6.27
N GLN A 96 -8.90 -5.14 -5.78
CA GLN A 96 -9.62 -6.32 -6.26
C GLN A 96 -11.14 -6.16 -6.17
N GLN A 97 -11.62 -5.64 -5.03
CA GLN A 97 -13.04 -5.40 -4.82
C GLN A 97 -13.59 -4.28 -5.72
N SER A 98 -12.76 -3.29 -6.06
CA SER A 98 -13.14 -2.17 -6.93
C SER A 98 -13.15 -2.58 -8.40
N VAL A 99 -12.17 -3.38 -8.87
CA VAL A 99 -12.18 -4.02 -10.19
C VAL A 99 -13.43 -4.89 -10.36
N LYS A 100 -13.73 -5.74 -9.37
CA LYS A 100 -14.96 -6.54 -9.38
C LYS A 100 -16.21 -5.68 -9.56
N LYS A 101 -16.34 -4.61 -8.79
CA LYS A 101 -17.50 -3.70 -8.85
C LYS A 101 -17.58 -2.96 -10.17
N ALA A 102 -16.45 -2.54 -10.74
CA ALA A 102 -16.39 -1.87 -12.03
C ALA A 102 -16.88 -2.80 -13.16
N ALA A 103 -16.43 -4.06 -13.14
CA ALA A 103 -16.89 -5.08 -14.09
C ALA A 103 -18.39 -5.37 -13.91
N GLU A 104 -18.86 -5.61 -12.68
CA GLU A 104 -20.29 -5.85 -12.38
C GLU A 104 -21.19 -4.67 -12.78
N ALA A 105 -20.66 -3.44 -12.77
CA ALA A 105 -21.36 -2.24 -13.18
C ALA A 105 -21.36 -2.01 -14.71
N GLY A 106 -20.61 -2.82 -15.48
CA GLY A 106 -20.43 -2.62 -16.92
C GLY A 106 -19.54 -1.42 -17.27
N ASN A 107 -18.69 -0.98 -16.34
CA ASN A 107 -17.69 0.06 -16.62
C ASN A 107 -16.46 -0.49 -17.36
N LEU A 108 -16.30 -1.82 -17.39
CA LEU A 108 -15.25 -2.52 -18.14
C LEU A 108 -15.92 -3.31 -19.28
N GLU A 109 -15.27 -3.37 -20.44
CA GLU A 109 -15.77 -4.08 -21.63
C GLU A 109 -15.63 -5.62 -21.54
N MET A 110 -15.21 -6.13 -20.38
CA MET A 110 -14.91 -7.54 -20.12
C MET A 110 -15.75 -8.09 -18.98
N GLU A 111 -15.86 -9.41 -18.92
CA GLU A 111 -16.60 -10.09 -17.86
C GLU A 111 -15.91 -9.97 -16.49
N THR A 112 -16.68 -10.12 -15.42
CA THR A 112 -16.16 -9.98 -14.04
C THR A 112 -15.05 -11.00 -13.72
N GLU A 113 -15.17 -12.23 -14.21
CA GLU A 113 -14.15 -13.27 -14.01
C GLU A 113 -12.86 -12.96 -14.78
N GLU A 114 -12.99 -12.44 -16.00
CA GLU A 114 -11.87 -12.02 -16.83
C GLU A 114 -11.11 -10.84 -16.20
N ALA A 115 -11.82 -9.81 -15.75
CA ALA A 115 -11.23 -8.66 -15.05
C ALA A 115 -10.46 -9.07 -13.78
N LEU A 116 -11.01 -10.04 -13.03
CA LEU A 116 -10.34 -10.56 -11.83
C LEU A 116 -9.12 -11.41 -12.17
N ASN A 117 -9.15 -12.18 -13.26
CA ASN A 117 -7.99 -12.93 -13.72
C ASN A 117 -6.87 -11.98 -14.16
N ILE A 118 -7.18 -10.95 -14.94
CA ILE A 118 -6.24 -9.91 -15.34
C ILE A 118 -5.62 -9.24 -14.12
N PHE A 119 -6.43 -8.85 -13.13
CA PHE A 119 -5.92 -8.25 -11.90
C PHE A 119 -4.94 -9.18 -11.15
N GLU A 120 -5.23 -10.48 -11.07
CA GLU A 120 -4.33 -11.46 -10.46
C GLU A 120 -3.04 -11.67 -11.29
N GLU A 121 -3.11 -11.59 -12.61
CA GLU A 121 -1.96 -11.63 -13.50
C GLU A 121 -1.07 -10.39 -13.34
N THR A 122 -1.65 -9.18 -13.33
CA THR A 122 -0.91 -7.93 -13.06
C THR A 122 -0.18 -7.99 -11.72
N LYS A 123 -0.84 -8.50 -10.67
CA LYS A 123 -0.19 -8.71 -9.35
C LYS A 123 1.01 -9.63 -9.43
N LYS A 124 0.90 -10.75 -10.15
CA LYS A 124 2.01 -11.70 -10.33
C LYS A 124 3.14 -11.07 -11.13
N GLU A 125 2.84 -10.32 -12.19
CA GLU A 125 3.82 -9.62 -13.02
C GLU A 125 4.70 -8.69 -12.18
N VAL A 126 4.11 -7.95 -11.23
CA VAL A 126 4.86 -7.05 -10.34
C VAL A 126 5.43 -7.75 -9.09
N GLY A 127 5.33 -9.08 -9.00
CA GLY A 127 5.88 -9.86 -7.89
C GLY A 127 5.09 -9.79 -6.58
N LEU A 128 3.82 -9.37 -6.61
CA LEU A 128 2.94 -9.26 -5.44
C LEU A 128 2.07 -10.51 -5.29
N ASN A 129 2.58 -11.52 -4.57
CA ASN A 129 1.86 -12.76 -4.29
C ASN A 129 0.96 -12.67 -3.04
N VAL A 130 0.05 -11.71 -2.97
CA VAL A 130 -0.85 -11.51 -1.82
C VAL A 130 -2.28 -11.82 -2.21
N LYS A 131 -2.98 -12.63 -1.41
CA LYS A 131 -4.39 -13.00 -1.59
C LYS A 131 -5.19 -12.58 -0.37
N PRO A 132 -6.15 -11.66 -0.49
CA PRO A 132 -7.07 -11.34 0.61
C PRO A 132 -7.69 -12.60 1.23
N GLN A 133 -7.77 -12.66 2.57
CA GLN A 133 -8.54 -13.71 3.20
C GLN A 133 -10.03 -13.43 2.95
N THR A 134 -10.58 -14.10 1.94
CA THR A 134 -12.03 -14.15 1.76
C THR A 134 -12.64 -15.01 2.86
N ALA A 135 -13.87 -14.71 3.28
CA ALA A 135 -14.56 -15.48 4.30
C ALA A 135 -14.51 -16.97 3.92
N LYS A 136 -13.89 -17.79 4.79
CA LYS A 136 -13.63 -19.22 4.54
C LYS A 136 -14.86 -19.87 3.91
N LYS A 137 -14.69 -20.48 2.73
CA LYS A 137 -15.70 -21.42 2.24
C LYS A 137 -15.82 -22.52 3.30
N LYS A 138 -17.03 -22.77 3.81
CA LYS A 138 -17.29 -23.87 4.75
C LYS A 138 -16.68 -25.16 4.17
N GLY A 139 -15.71 -25.74 4.86
CA GLY A 139 -15.06 -26.99 4.45
C GLY A 139 -13.65 -26.87 3.85
N GLU A 140 -13.07 -25.66 3.75
CA GLU A 140 -11.66 -25.52 3.38
C GLU A 140 -10.77 -26.17 4.46
N LYS A 141 -10.00 -27.18 4.06
CA LYS A 141 -9.10 -27.90 4.97
C LYS A 141 -8.01 -26.94 5.42
N ILE A 142 -7.93 -26.71 6.73
CA ILE A 142 -6.79 -26.02 7.33
C ILE A 142 -5.56 -26.87 7.02
N PRO A 143 -4.46 -26.30 6.50
CA PRO A 143 -3.24 -27.06 6.27
C PRO A 143 -2.84 -27.78 7.56
N GLU A 144 -2.56 -29.08 7.46
CA GLU A 144 -2.32 -29.97 8.60
C GLU A 144 -1.04 -29.58 9.37
N LYS A 145 -0.08 -28.97 8.68
CA LYS A 145 1.13 -28.40 9.28
C LYS A 145 1.00 -26.88 9.33
N ALA A 146 1.19 -26.31 10.53
CA ALA A 146 1.39 -24.88 10.66
C ALA A 146 2.62 -24.49 9.82
N PRO A 147 2.53 -23.42 9.03
CA PRO A 147 3.65 -23.05 8.18
C PRO A 147 4.80 -22.57 9.07
N GLU A 148 6.03 -22.92 8.69
CA GLU A 148 7.22 -22.72 9.50
C GLU A 148 7.65 -21.25 9.37
N TYR A 149 7.47 -20.48 10.43
CA TYR A 149 7.93 -19.09 10.49
C TYR A 149 9.47 -19.05 10.42
N PRO A 150 10.07 -18.00 9.83
CA PRO A 150 11.50 -17.79 9.92
C PRO A 150 11.96 -17.84 11.37
N ASP A 151 13.17 -18.35 11.60
CA ASP A 151 13.79 -18.26 12.92
C ASP A 151 13.96 -16.78 13.32
N ALA A 152 13.85 -16.48 14.60
CA ALA A 152 14.01 -15.13 15.11
C ALA A 152 15.39 -14.55 14.71
N ALA A 153 16.43 -15.39 14.69
CA ALA A 153 17.76 -14.99 14.24
C ALA A 153 17.79 -14.55 12.77
N GLU A 154 16.99 -15.16 11.88
CA GLU A 154 16.90 -14.75 10.48
C GLU A 154 16.27 -13.36 10.34
N ILE A 155 15.23 -13.08 11.14
CA ILE A 155 14.60 -11.75 11.21
C ILE A 155 15.59 -10.73 11.74
N ASP A 156 16.29 -11.02 12.85
CA ASP A 156 17.27 -10.11 13.44
C ASP A 156 18.42 -9.81 12.46
N ASN A 157 18.96 -10.83 11.80
CA ASN A 157 20.01 -10.69 10.77
C ASN A 157 19.56 -9.78 9.61
N TYR A 158 18.28 -9.85 9.20
CA TYR A 158 17.74 -8.96 8.17
C TYR A 158 17.77 -7.50 8.65
N TYR A 159 17.33 -7.24 9.89
CA TYR A 159 17.30 -5.88 10.43
C TYR A 159 18.71 -5.30 10.64
N GLU A 160 19.71 -6.12 10.95
CA GLU A 160 21.11 -5.69 11.06
C GLU A 160 21.74 -5.37 9.70
N SER A 161 21.45 -6.16 8.67
CA SER A 161 22.08 -6.04 7.35
C SER A 161 21.37 -5.09 6.39
N GLU A 162 20.04 -5.20 6.29
CA GLU A 162 19.20 -4.42 5.36
C GLU A 162 18.50 -3.24 6.06
N GLY A 163 18.43 -3.26 7.39
CA GLY A 163 17.67 -2.29 8.18
C GLY A 163 16.17 -2.61 8.24
N PRO A 164 15.37 -1.75 8.90
CA PRO A 164 13.94 -1.98 9.05
C PRO A 164 13.24 -1.96 7.68
N PRO A 165 12.54 -3.02 7.24
CA PRO A 165 11.78 -3.01 5.98
C PRO A 165 10.61 -2.03 6.01
N ILE A 166 10.18 -1.49 4.86
CA ILE A 166 9.01 -0.58 4.81
C ILE A 166 7.73 -1.34 5.19
N VAL A 167 7.58 -2.55 4.67
CA VAL A 167 6.44 -3.45 4.92
C VAL A 167 6.99 -4.83 5.25
N THR A 168 6.50 -5.43 6.35
CA THR A 168 6.86 -6.79 6.76
C THR A 168 5.64 -7.56 7.28
N TYR A 169 5.65 -8.87 7.05
CA TYR A 169 4.60 -9.77 7.53
C TYR A 169 4.90 -10.36 8.92
N TYR A 170 6.14 -10.19 9.39
CA TYR A 170 6.61 -10.74 10.65
C TYR A 170 6.66 -9.67 11.74
N ALA A 171 6.55 -10.09 12.99
CA ALA A 171 6.73 -9.19 14.11
C ALA A 171 8.15 -8.60 14.08
N PRO A 172 8.32 -7.26 14.07
CA PRO A 172 9.62 -6.64 14.18
C PRO A 172 10.31 -7.03 15.49
N PRO A 173 11.66 -7.06 15.54
CA PRO A 173 12.38 -7.22 16.80
C PRO A 173 11.94 -6.12 17.79
N PRO A 174 11.94 -6.39 19.11
CA PRO A 174 11.41 -5.46 20.11
C PRO A 174 11.98 -4.03 20.00
N ASP A 175 13.26 -3.90 19.67
CA ASP A 175 13.96 -2.63 19.50
C ASP A 175 13.51 -1.81 18.28
N TYR A 176 12.76 -2.42 17.36
CA TYR A 176 12.21 -1.74 16.19
C TYR A 176 10.69 -1.58 16.25
N TYR A 177 10.01 -2.17 17.23
CA TYR A 177 8.55 -2.23 17.28
C TYR A 177 7.90 -0.83 17.25
N TYR A 178 8.52 0.17 17.90
CA TYR A 178 8.03 1.55 17.93
C TYR A 178 8.09 2.29 16.58
N LEU A 179 8.77 1.72 15.57
CA LEU A 179 8.83 2.28 14.22
C LEU A 179 7.64 1.89 13.35
N TYR A 180 6.83 0.91 13.78
CA TYR A 180 5.80 0.31 12.94
C TYR A 180 4.38 0.53 13.43
N SER A 181 3.48 0.72 12.48
CA SER A 181 2.04 0.51 12.67
C SER A 181 1.66 -0.94 12.35
N TRP A 182 0.86 -1.55 13.23
CA TRP A 182 0.18 -2.80 12.93
C TRP A 182 -1.12 -2.54 12.15
N VAL A 183 -1.28 -3.19 11.00
CA VAL A 183 -2.50 -3.13 10.18
C VAL A 183 -3.22 -4.48 10.22
N PRO A 184 -4.40 -4.59 10.88
CA PRO A 184 -5.11 -5.85 11.07
C PRO A 184 -5.91 -6.25 9.81
N TYR A 185 -5.21 -6.64 8.76
CA TYR A 185 -5.79 -7.09 7.51
C TYR A 185 -5.41 -8.55 7.27
N PRO A 186 -6.34 -9.52 7.37
CA PRO A 186 -5.99 -10.91 7.14
C PRO A 186 -5.79 -11.23 5.66
N PHE A 187 -4.68 -11.88 5.30
CA PHE A 187 -4.36 -12.27 3.93
C PHE A 187 -3.50 -13.55 3.89
N PHE A 188 -3.32 -14.09 2.70
CA PHE A 188 -2.42 -15.20 2.40
C PHE A 188 -1.32 -14.77 1.44
N THR A 189 -0.10 -15.24 1.66
CA THR A 189 1.02 -15.05 0.72
C THR A 189 1.96 -16.25 0.81
N PHE A 190 2.47 -16.75 -0.33
CA PHE A 190 3.31 -17.97 -0.39
C PHE A 190 2.72 -19.21 0.32
N GLY A 191 1.39 -19.29 0.49
CA GLY A 191 0.72 -20.37 1.24
C GLY A 191 0.63 -20.14 2.76
N PHE A 192 1.14 -19.02 3.26
CA PHE A 192 1.10 -18.63 4.67
C PHE A 192 -0.06 -17.67 4.91
N GLY A 193 -0.82 -17.88 5.98
CA GLY A 193 -1.88 -16.97 6.42
C GLY A 193 -1.36 -16.00 7.47
N PHE A 194 -1.55 -14.71 7.25
CA PHE A 194 -1.18 -13.64 8.18
C PHE A 194 -2.42 -12.91 8.67
N PRO A 195 -2.53 -12.57 9.97
CA PRO A 195 -3.66 -11.81 10.51
C PRO A 195 -3.58 -10.30 10.20
N GLY A 196 -2.46 -9.85 9.65
CA GLY A 196 -2.13 -8.45 9.40
C GLY A 196 -0.66 -8.32 9.00
N PHE A 197 -0.20 -7.08 8.92
CA PHE A 197 1.18 -6.76 8.56
C PHE A 197 1.65 -5.50 9.28
N PHE A 198 2.96 -5.27 9.28
CA PHE A 198 3.58 -4.09 9.86
C PHE A 198 4.05 -3.16 8.75
N VAL A 199 3.81 -1.85 8.91
CA VAL A 199 4.32 -0.80 8.01
C VAL A 199 5.00 0.28 8.82
N LEU A 200 6.14 0.79 8.36
CA LEU A 200 6.82 1.90 9.02
C LEU A 200 5.87 3.11 9.17
N HIS A 201 5.91 3.75 10.33
CA HIS A 201 5.17 4.99 10.61
C HIS A 201 5.56 6.15 9.70
N ASP A 202 6.82 6.14 9.24
CA ASP A 202 7.44 7.24 8.54
C ASP A 202 8.54 6.69 7.62
N PHE A 203 8.43 6.96 6.32
CA PHE A 203 9.44 6.53 5.36
C PHE A 203 9.51 7.44 4.13
N HIS A 204 10.73 7.59 3.64
CA HIS A 204 11.07 8.19 2.36
C HIS A 204 12.37 7.53 1.88
N ARG A 205 12.26 6.46 1.08
CA ARG A 205 13.41 5.65 0.68
C ARG A 205 13.55 5.57 -0.83
N PRO A 206 14.76 5.81 -1.38
CA PRO A 206 15.04 5.46 -2.76
C PRO A 206 15.07 3.93 -2.90
N PHE A 207 14.55 3.42 -4.00
CA PHE A 207 14.70 2.02 -4.39
C PHE A 207 14.99 1.95 -5.89
N ARG A 208 15.69 0.89 -6.32
CA ARG A 208 16.09 0.72 -7.73
C ARG A 208 15.12 -0.23 -8.42
N VAL A 209 14.49 0.25 -9.49
CA VAL A 209 13.64 -0.55 -10.38
C VAL A 209 14.14 -0.35 -11.80
N HIS A 210 14.49 -1.44 -12.50
CA HIS A 210 14.98 -1.38 -13.89
C HIS A 210 16.12 -0.35 -14.11
N ASN A 211 17.10 -0.33 -13.20
CA ASN A 211 18.23 0.62 -13.21
C ASN A 211 17.85 2.12 -13.08
N ARG A 212 16.60 2.41 -12.71
CA ARG A 212 16.13 3.77 -12.36
C ARG A 212 15.93 3.87 -10.86
N VAL A 213 16.35 4.98 -10.27
CA VAL A 213 16.06 5.29 -8.87
C VAL A 213 14.65 5.88 -8.80
N ARG A 214 13.77 5.22 -8.05
CA ARG A 214 12.43 5.69 -7.69
C ARG A 214 12.38 5.91 -6.18
N PHE A 215 11.36 6.60 -5.69
CA PHE A 215 11.17 6.83 -4.26
C PHE A 215 9.87 6.22 -3.79
N ILE A 216 9.91 5.59 -2.62
CA ILE A 216 8.71 5.18 -1.91
C ILE A 216 8.60 6.02 -0.64
N SER A 217 7.45 6.65 -0.45
CA SER A 217 7.21 7.52 0.68
C SER A 217 5.76 7.47 1.16
N ASN A 218 5.56 7.56 2.47
CA ASN A 218 4.26 7.88 3.04
C ASN A 218 3.99 9.39 3.14
N HIS A 219 4.85 10.22 2.56
CA HIS A 219 4.61 11.64 2.42
C HIS A 219 3.98 11.91 1.07
N PHE A 220 2.79 12.51 1.07
CA PHE A 220 2.17 13.01 -0.14
C PHE A 220 2.17 14.53 -0.13
N ASN A 221 2.51 15.13 -1.28
CA ASN A 221 2.43 16.56 -1.47
C ASN A 221 1.04 16.90 -2.01
N ASP A 222 0.25 17.70 -1.28
CA ASP A 222 -1.01 18.26 -1.77
C ASP A 222 -0.70 19.55 -2.54
N PRO A 223 -0.72 19.54 -3.88
CA PRO A 223 -0.42 20.73 -4.67
C PRO A 223 -1.47 21.83 -4.46
N ARG A 224 -2.72 21.49 -4.13
CA ARG A 224 -3.80 22.48 -3.94
C ARG A 224 -3.60 23.28 -2.66
N ARG A 225 -3.07 22.63 -1.62
CA ARG A 225 -2.83 23.26 -0.31
C ARG A 225 -1.39 23.70 -0.13
N HIS A 226 -0.49 23.33 -1.06
CA HIS A 226 0.95 23.50 -0.94
C HIS A 226 1.48 22.94 0.38
N ARG A 227 1.03 21.73 0.75
CA ARG A 227 1.37 21.09 2.03
C ARG A 227 1.73 19.64 1.83
N VAL A 228 2.79 19.22 2.51
CA VAL A 228 3.14 17.82 2.65
C VAL A 228 2.36 17.25 3.83
N TYR A 229 1.76 16.09 3.61
CA TYR A 229 1.01 15.33 4.59
C TYR A 229 1.65 13.95 4.73
N ARG A 230 1.65 13.42 5.94
CA ARG A 230 2.08 12.05 6.21
C ARG A 230 0.86 11.14 6.28
N VAL A 231 0.89 10.05 5.54
CA VAL A 231 -0.11 9.00 5.57
C VAL A 231 0.18 8.12 6.79
N ASP A 232 -0.80 8.01 7.68
CA ASP A 232 -0.78 7.06 8.80
C ASP A 232 -1.30 5.70 8.29
N PRO A 233 -0.46 4.65 8.23
CA PRO A 233 -0.86 3.35 7.68
C PRO A 233 -2.07 2.74 8.40
N GLY A 234 -2.13 2.85 9.73
CA GLY A 234 -3.23 2.30 10.52
C GLY A 234 -4.55 3.06 10.32
N ALA A 235 -4.47 4.38 10.13
CA ALA A 235 -5.65 5.19 9.81
C ALA A 235 -6.12 4.97 8.36
N ARG A 236 -5.18 4.81 7.42
CA ARG A 236 -5.46 4.57 5.99
C ARG A 236 -6.36 3.35 5.80
N PHE A 237 -6.04 2.24 6.46
CA PHE A 237 -6.85 1.01 6.43
C PHE A 237 -8.33 1.22 6.77
N ASN A 238 -8.62 2.18 7.66
CA ASN A 238 -9.98 2.50 8.09
C ASN A 238 -10.70 3.50 7.17
N GLY A 239 -10.15 3.78 5.97
CA GLY A 239 -10.67 4.80 5.04
C GLY A 239 -10.55 6.23 5.57
N ARG A 240 -9.72 6.46 6.59
CA ARG A 240 -9.44 7.80 7.10
C ARG A 240 -8.20 8.30 6.39
N THR A 241 -8.42 9.24 5.47
CA THR A 241 -7.37 9.72 4.59
C THR A 241 -6.33 10.61 5.27
N TYR A 242 -6.62 11.26 6.40
CA TYR A 242 -5.69 12.27 6.95
C TYR A 242 -5.73 12.35 8.47
N ALA A 243 -4.66 11.90 9.13
CA ALA A 243 -4.32 12.43 10.44
C ALA A 243 -3.56 13.74 10.19
N GLY A 244 -4.16 14.89 10.55
CA GLY A 244 -3.49 16.19 10.61
C GLY A 244 -2.39 16.25 11.68
N ILE A 245 -1.58 15.21 11.81
CA ILE A 245 -0.45 15.11 12.72
C ILE A 245 0.74 15.75 12.00
N GLY A 246 0.90 17.06 12.22
CA GLY A 246 2.24 17.56 12.52
C GLY A 246 3.07 18.16 11.39
N VAL A 247 2.54 19.10 10.62
CA VAL A 247 3.27 20.39 10.44
C VAL A 247 2.24 21.51 10.50
N ARG A 248 1.91 21.97 11.72
CA ARG A 248 1.42 23.34 11.87
C ARG A 248 2.59 24.22 11.45
N SER A 249 2.56 24.70 10.21
CA SER A 249 3.52 25.67 9.68
C SER A 249 3.65 26.82 10.67
N ARG A 250 4.72 26.80 11.46
CA ARG A 250 5.14 27.93 12.30
C ARG A 250 6.49 28.49 11.87
N THR A 251 7.07 28.02 10.77
CA THR A 251 8.35 28.53 10.26
C THR A 251 8.31 28.65 8.75
N ARG A 252 8.64 29.86 8.26
CA ARG A 252 8.59 30.34 6.86
C ARG A 252 9.66 29.73 5.94
N SER A 253 10.01 28.47 6.11
CA SER A 253 11.08 27.83 5.33
C SER A 253 10.59 26.48 4.84
N PHE A 254 9.92 26.52 3.69
CA PHE A 254 9.50 25.34 2.93
C PHE A 254 10.72 24.80 2.18
N ILE A 255 11.04 23.52 2.37
CA ILE A 255 12.00 22.80 1.52
C ILE A 255 11.16 22.25 0.36
N PRO A 256 11.33 22.74 -0.88
CA PRO A 256 10.68 22.13 -2.02
C PRO A 256 11.22 20.70 -2.17
N THR A 257 10.36 19.71 -1.97
CA THR A 257 10.61 18.35 -2.44
C THR A 257 10.70 18.44 -3.96
N GLY A 258 11.87 18.16 -4.55
CA GLY A 258 12.18 18.34 -5.98
C GLY A 258 11.37 17.47 -6.96
N VAL A 259 10.10 17.21 -6.67
CA VAL A 259 9.13 16.54 -7.51
C VAL A 259 8.45 17.60 -8.40
N PRO A 260 8.53 17.50 -9.74
CA PRO A 260 7.87 18.45 -10.65
C PRO A 260 6.36 18.47 -10.41
N SER A 261 5.77 19.66 -10.35
CA SER A 261 4.31 19.82 -10.23
C SER A 261 3.64 19.49 -11.56
N GLY A 262 2.89 18.40 -11.63
CA GLY A 262 1.86 18.23 -12.67
C GLY A 262 0.67 19.16 -12.38
N GLU A 263 0.24 19.95 -13.37
CA GLU A 263 -0.91 20.88 -13.25
C GLU A 263 -2.28 20.19 -13.14
N ARG A 264 -2.34 18.85 -13.17
CA ARG A 264 -3.59 18.10 -13.32
C ARG A 264 -4.08 17.48 -12.00
N ARG A 265 -5.39 17.62 -11.80
CA ARG A 265 -6.13 17.39 -10.54
C ARG A 265 -6.65 15.95 -10.45
N ILE A 266 -6.37 15.20 -9.38
CA ILE A 266 -6.85 13.80 -9.21
C ILE A 266 -7.93 13.63 -8.11
N PHE A 267 -8.23 14.64 -7.28
CA PHE A 267 -9.25 14.48 -6.22
C PHE A 267 -10.67 14.89 -6.66
N ASN A 268 -11.54 13.88 -6.91
CA ASN A 268 -13.01 13.92 -6.86
C ASN A 268 -13.47 12.89 -5.81
N ARG A 269 -14.21 13.21 -4.74
CA ARG A 269 -15.59 13.72 -4.64
C ARG A 269 -16.61 12.82 -5.35
N PRO A 270 -17.50 12.10 -4.64
CA PRO A 270 -18.82 11.81 -5.17
C PRO A 270 -19.62 13.11 -5.11
N GLY A 271 -19.74 13.77 -6.26
CA GLY A 271 -20.80 14.75 -6.48
C GLY A 271 -22.13 14.01 -6.48
N SER A 272 -23.03 14.41 -5.59
CA SER A 272 -24.46 14.14 -5.73
C SER A 272 -24.89 14.57 -7.13
N VAL A 273 -25.40 13.63 -7.92
CA VAL A 273 -26.13 13.91 -9.17
C VAL A 273 -27.21 14.97 -8.84
N PRO A 274 -27.27 16.12 -9.53
CA PRO A 274 -28.34 17.08 -9.33
C PRO A 274 -29.64 16.44 -9.80
N ILE A 275 -30.57 16.18 -8.87
CA ILE A 275 -31.94 15.83 -9.21
C ILE A 275 -32.60 17.09 -9.78
N PRO A 276 -33.07 17.09 -11.05
CA PRO A 276 -33.81 18.22 -11.60
C PRO A 276 -35.13 18.38 -10.84
N GLY A 277 -35.41 19.57 -10.31
CA GLY A 277 -36.75 19.93 -9.81
C GLY A 277 -36.87 20.34 -8.34
N ARG A 278 -35.79 20.49 -7.58
CA ARG A 278 -35.88 21.00 -6.20
C ARG A 278 -35.60 22.49 -6.11
N SER A 279 -36.67 23.28 -6.17
CA SER A 279 -36.65 24.73 -5.98
C SER A 279 -36.11 25.09 -4.60
N TYR A 280 -34.98 25.80 -4.56
CA TYR A 280 -34.45 26.42 -3.35
C TYR A 280 -35.28 27.65 -3.01
N THR A 281 -35.99 27.62 -1.87
CA THR A 281 -36.49 28.84 -1.23
C THR A 281 -35.33 29.57 -0.56
N PRO A 282 -35.15 30.88 -0.78
CA PRO A 282 -34.09 31.65 -0.15
C PRO A 282 -34.35 31.84 1.36
N ALA A 283 -33.33 31.61 2.16
CA ALA A 283 -33.35 31.87 3.61
C ALA A 283 -33.24 33.37 3.89
N VAL A 284 -34.15 33.87 4.72
CA VAL A 284 -34.26 35.24 5.22
C VAL A 284 -33.10 35.57 6.17
N PRO A 285 -32.50 36.78 6.13
CA PRO A 285 -31.47 37.17 7.08
C PRO A 285 -32.11 37.62 8.40
N ARG A 286 -31.82 36.92 9.51
CA ARG A 286 -32.23 37.33 10.86
C ARG A 286 -31.08 38.07 11.52
N GLY A 287 -31.28 39.37 11.75
CA GLY A 287 -30.31 40.27 12.33
C GLY A 287 -30.17 40.20 13.85
N GLY A 288 -29.10 40.85 14.31
CA GLY A 288 -29.11 41.81 15.42
C GLY A 288 -29.38 41.31 16.83
N GLY A 289 -28.32 41.25 17.64
CA GLY A 289 -28.43 41.20 19.10
C GLY A 289 -27.10 41.50 19.79
N MET A 290 -26.88 42.77 20.14
CA MET A 290 -25.88 43.19 21.14
C MET A 290 -26.44 42.97 22.55
N ARG A 291 -25.63 42.43 23.49
CA ARG A 291 -25.27 43.05 24.78
C ARG A 291 -24.41 42.11 25.67
N ALA A 292 -23.41 42.70 26.29
CA ALA A 292 -22.46 42.19 27.30
C ALA A 292 -23.09 42.20 28.73
N PRO A 293 -22.38 42.01 29.89
CA PRO A 293 -20.94 41.76 30.13
C PRO A 293 -20.57 40.76 31.28
N ALA A 294 -19.25 40.54 31.41
CA ALA A 294 -18.41 40.21 32.59
C ALA A 294 -18.94 39.39 33.79
N GLY A 295 -18.21 38.32 34.14
CA GLY A 295 -18.26 37.65 35.44
C GLY A 295 -16.97 36.88 35.74
N ILE A 296 -16.29 37.33 36.79
CA ILE A 296 -15.03 36.86 37.38
C ILE A 296 -15.27 35.59 38.23
N GLY A 297 -14.34 34.62 38.23
CA GLY A 297 -14.08 33.79 39.43
C GLY A 297 -13.76 32.30 39.22
N GLY A 298 -12.53 31.90 39.60
CA GLY A 298 -12.11 30.57 40.09
C GLY A 298 -12.12 29.40 39.09
N THR A 299 -11.17 28.47 39.01
CA THR A 299 -10.03 28.01 39.82
C THR A 299 -9.13 27.15 38.90
N PRO A 300 -7.81 27.02 39.14
CA PRO A 300 -6.95 26.18 38.30
C PRO A 300 -7.11 24.69 38.67
N ARG A 301 -7.55 23.87 37.71
CA ARG A 301 -7.59 22.40 37.85
C ARG A 301 -6.40 21.80 37.10
N MET A 302 -5.49 21.18 37.84
CA MET A 302 -4.32 20.47 37.30
C MET A 302 -4.74 19.27 36.42
N PRO A 303 -3.96 18.92 35.37
CA PRO A 303 -4.15 17.67 34.66
C PRO A 303 -3.54 16.50 35.46
N SER A 304 -4.42 15.62 35.92
CA SER A 304 -4.08 14.33 36.52
C SER A 304 -3.65 13.33 35.45
N GLY A 305 -2.42 12.84 35.58
CA GLY A 305 -2.08 11.42 35.57
C GLY A 305 -2.44 10.61 34.32
N GLY A 306 -1.41 10.27 33.55
CA GLY A 306 -1.49 9.24 32.51
C GLY A 306 -1.86 7.88 33.07
N GLY A 307 -2.77 7.20 32.37
CA GLY A 307 -3.02 5.78 32.52
C GLY A 307 -2.55 5.07 31.25
N MET A 308 -1.43 4.35 31.35
CA MET A 308 -1.04 3.33 30.38
C MET A 308 -2.10 2.24 30.38
N ALA A 309 -2.70 1.97 29.22
CA ALA A 309 -3.50 0.78 29.01
C ALA A 309 -2.56 -0.45 28.91
N PRO A 310 -2.80 -1.54 29.65
CA PRO A 310 -2.02 -2.76 29.50
C PRO A 310 -2.36 -3.47 28.19
N ALA A 311 -1.35 -4.13 27.61
CA ALA A 311 -1.46 -4.95 26.42
C ALA A 311 -2.45 -6.13 26.62
N PRO A 312 -3.20 -6.54 25.59
CA PRO A 312 -4.07 -7.71 25.67
C PRO A 312 -3.24 -9.00 25.73
N SER A 313 -3.27 -9.65 26.90
CA SER A 313 -2.77 -11.02 27.13
C SER A 313 -3.79 -12.02 26.59
N GLY A 314 -3.38 -12.82 25.59
CA GLY A 314 -4.16 -13.94 25.06
C GLY A 314 -4.07 -15.15 25.98
N GLY A 315 -5.11 -15.39 26.78
CA GLY A 315 -5.27 -16.58 27.60
C GLY A 315 -6.37 -17.49 27.07
N SER A 316 -5.99 -18.58 26.40
CA SER A 316 -6.87 -19.67 26.02
C SER A 316 -7.45 -20.37 27.26
N ARG A 317 -8.75 -20.26 27.48
CA ARG A 317 -9.49 -21.16 28.40
C ARG A 317 -10.06 -22.33 27.62
N VAL A 318 -9.51 -23.51 27.87
CA VAL A 318 -10.10 -24.81 27.53
C VAL A 318 -11.20 -25.12 28.55
N PRO A 319 -12.46 -25.39 28.16
CA PRO A 319 -13.43 -26.02 29.04
C PRO A 319 -13.33 -27.53 28.88
N GLY A 320 -12.90 -28.21 29.95
CA GLY A 320 -12.97 -29.65 30.08
C GLY A 320 -14.41 -30.14 30.24
N GLY A 321 -14.69 -31.24 29.56
CA GLY A 321 -15.47 -32.41 30.00
C GLY A 321 -16.82 -32.24 30.70
N ARG A 322 -17.84 -32.90 30.15
CA ARG A 322 -18.71 -33.74 30.97
C ARG A 322 -19.29 -34.90 30.19
N THR A 323 -19.05 -36.08 30.76
CA THR A 323 -19.67 -37.36 30.49
C THR A 323 -21.17 -37.34 30.80
N ARG A 324 -21.94 -38.06 29.98
CA ARG A 324 -22.93 -39.06 30.39
C ARG A 324 -23.19 -40.00 29.22
#